data_AF-A0A4P5QRG9-F1
#
_entry.id   AF-A0A4P5QRG9-F1
#
_cell.length_a   1.000
_cell.length_b   1.000
_cell.length_c   1.000
_cell.angle_alpha   90.00
_cell.angle_beta   90.00
_cell.angle_gamma   90.00
#
_symmetry.space_group_name_H-M   'P 1'
#
loop_
_entity.id
_entity.type
_entity.pdbx_description
1 polymer ?
#
loop_
_entity_poly.entity_id
_entity_poly.type
_entity_poly.pdbx_seq_one_letter_code
_entity_poly.pdbx_strand_id
1 'polypeptide(L)'
;MQRADLCAECGGHAMMPKRRRPAAWLVMRVANAFFRLARNPVEAIADDEEWRAWEVDCFRLLHAPEFTAVCARDGHPSVSVLPGRDLSQDLAAGMLRPAHLAAAGAELRRAHRLHSRHHGAAWSHGDPHTGNFLFDAKTGRARLVDFEMRHHRELSEARRHADDLLVMLQDVCGRCARDEWLPLATAFLEGYGRGEIIASLAGLLRVPRGIPRVWWAVRTSWMRGAELARRMDALRAAVL
;
A
#
# COMPACT_ATOMS: atom_id res chain seq x y z
N MET A 1 -14.21 -10.29 -11.97
CA MET A 1 -14.27 -11.08 -10.73
C MET A 1 -14.00 -12.53 -11.12
N GLN A 2 -12.76 -13.01 -10.96
CA GLN A 2 -12.40 -14.40 -11.27
C GLN A 2 -12.89 -15.30 -10.13
N ARG A 3 -13.47 -16.46 -10.47
CA ARG A 3 -14.03 -17.43 -9.51
C ARG A 3 -12.91 -17.98 -8.62
N ALA A 4 -13.15 -18.02 -7.31
CA ALA A 4 -12.27 -18.68 -6.36
C ALA A 4 -12.63 -20.17 -6.33
N ASP A 5 -11.65 -21.03 -6.64
CA ASP A 5 -11.80 -22.48 -6.55
C ASP A 5 -11.25 -22.94 -5.19
N LEU A 6 -11.92 -23.91 -4.56
CA LEU A 6 -11.46 -24.52 -3.31
C LEU A 6 -10.30 -25.46 -3.62
N CYS A 7 -9.12 -25.20 -3.06
CA CYS A 7 -7.95 -26.06 -3.27
C CYS A 7 -7.74 -26.98 -2.05
N ALA A 8 -7.90 -28.29 -2.26
CA ALA A 8 -7.71 -29.31 -1.21
C ALA A 8 -6.27 -29.35 -0.66
N GLU A 9 -5.28 -28.93 -1.45
CA GLU A 9 -3.87 -28.87 -1.04
C GLU A 9 -3.53 -27.61 -0.21
N CYS A 10 -4.45 -26.65 -0.08
CA CYS A 10 -4.22 -25.35 0.58
C CYS A 10 -4.99 -25.21 1.91
N GLY A 11 -5.20 -26.32 2.63
CA GLY A 11 -5.84 -26.29 3.95
C GLY A 11 -7.31 -25.86 3.96
N GLY A 12 -8.02 -25.96 2.83
CA GLY A 12 -9.45 -25.66 2.71
C GLY A 12 -9.78 -24.19 2.41
N HIS A 13 -8.79 -23.32 2.20
CA HIS A 13 -9.04 -21.94 1.78
C HIS A 13 -9.42 -21.85 0.31
N ALA A 14 -10.35 -20.94 0.00
CA ALA A 14 -10.61 -20.52 -1.37
C ALA A 14 -9.37 -19.81 -1.91
N MET A 15 -8.97 -20.13 -3.14
CA MET A 15 -7.76 -19.59 -3.74
C MET A 15 -8.10 -18.61 -4.87
N MET A 16 -7.34 -17.52 -4.95
CA MET A 16 -7.46 -16.51 -6.00
C MET A 16 -6.20 -16.51 -6.87
N PRO A 17 -6.33 -16.83 -8.18
CA PRO A 17 -5.21 -16.73 -9.10
C PRO A 17 -4.85 -15.25 -9.32
N LYS A 18 -3.56 -14.94 -9.27
CA LYS A 18 -3.00 -13.63 -9.59
C LYS A 18 -2.39 -13.69 -10.99
N ARG A 19 -2.96 -12.92 -11.92
CA ARG A 19 -2.48 -12.85 -13.30
C ARG A 19 -2.31 -11.39 -13.72
N ARG A 20 -1.16 -11.09 -14.30
CA ARG A 20 -0.93 -9.82 -14.99
C ARG A 20 -1.67 -9.79 -16.33
N ARG A 21 -2.08 -8.59 -16.74
CA ARG A 21 -2.66 -8.39 -18.06
C ARG A 21 -1.59 -8.60 -19.14
N PRO A 22 -1.96 -9.11 -20.33
CA PRO A 22 -1.06 -9.10 -21.47
C PRO A 22 -0.50 -7.69 -21.71
N ALA A 23 0.81 -7.59 -21.96
CA ALA A 23 1.55 -6.33 -22.12
C ALA A 23 1.70 -5.45 -20.86
N ALA A 24 1.40 -5.94 -19.65
CA ALA A 24 1.66 -5.21 -18.41
C ALA A 24 3.14 -4.76 -18.29
N TRP A 25 4.09 -5.59 -18.75
CA TRP A 25 5.51 -5.25 -18.77
C TRP A 25 5.83 -3.93 -19.49
N LEU A 26 5.11 -3.60 -20.58
CA LEU A 26 5.34 -2.37 -21.33
C LEU A 26 4.89 -1.15 -20.52
N VAL A 27 3.72 -1.25 -19.89
CA VAL A 27 3.19 -0.23 -18.99
C VAL A 27 4.14 -0.02 -17.82
N MET A 28 4.65 -1.09 -17.22
CA MET A 28 5.59 -1.00 -16.09
C MET A 28 6.92 -0.37 -16.48
N ARG A 29 7.44 -0.64 -17.68
CA ARG A 29 8.65 0.03 -18.18
C ARG A 29 8.45 1.53 -18.38
N VAL A 30 7.30 1.94 -18.91
CA VAL A 30 6.95 3.36 -19.07
C VAL A 30 6.76 4.02 -17.70
N ALA A 31 6.05 3.36 -16.78
CA ALA A 31 5.87 3.83 -15.41
C ALA A 31 7.22 4.02 -14.70
N ASN A 32 8.15 3.06 -14.82
CA ASN A 32 9.49 3.16 -14.23
C ASN A 32 10.33 4.28 -14.87
N ALA A 33 10.19 4.53 -16.17
CA ALA A 33 10.84 5.68 -16.81
C ALA A 33 10.34 7.01 -16.23
N PHE A 34 9.02 7.11 -16.07
CA PHE A 34 8.40 8.26 -15.40
C PHE A 34 8.84 8.38 -13.93
N PHE A 35 8.88 7.28 -13.18
CA PHE A 35 9.33 7.26 -11.77
C PHE A 35 10.77 7.74 -11.62
N ARG A 36 11.69 7.32 -12.50
CA ARG A 36 13.07 7.83 -12.50
C ARG A 36 13.11 9.33 -12.75
N LEU A 37 12.34 9.81 -13.71
CA LEU A 37 12.24 11.24 -14.03
C LEU A 37 11.64 12.06 -12.87
N ALA A 38 10.66 11.48 -12.17
CA ALA A 38 10.03 12.04 -10.98
C ALA A 38 10.84 11.82 -9.69
N ARG A 39 12.00 11.14 -9.74
CA ARG A 39 12.80 10.74 -8.58
C ARG A 39 11.95 10.05 -7.49
N ASN A 40 11.02 9.21 -7.94
CA ASN A 40 10.12 8.46 -7.06
C ASN A 40 10.92 7.37 -6.33
N PRO A 41 10.76 7.19 -5.00
CA PRO A 41 11.49 6.18 -4.21
C PRO A 41 11.11 4.72 -4.50
N VAL A 42 10.22 4.48 -5.47
CA VAL A 42 9.70 3.16 -5.80
C VAL A 42 9.89 2.82 -7.27
N GLU A 43 9.88 1.53 -7.55
CA GLU A 43 9.79 0.95 -8.88
C GLU A 43 8.67 -0.09 -8.94
N ALA A 44 8.05 -0.19 -10.11
CA ALA A 44 7.18 -1.31 -10.44
C ALA A 44 8.03 -2.48 -10.93
N ILE A 45 7.72 -3.70 -10.50
CA ILE A 45 8.51 -4.88 -10.87
C ILE A 45 8.13 -5.29 -12.31
N ALA A 46 8.93 -4.89 -13.30
CA ALA A 46 8.59 -5.10 -14.70
C ALA A 46 8.82 -6.55 -15.19
N ASP A 47 9.76 -7.27 -14.57
CA ASP A 47 10.00 -8.68 -14.86
C ASP A 47 8.90 -9.55 -14.24
N ASP A 48 8.36 -10.47 -15.04
CA ASP A 48 7.23 -11.29 -14.61
C ASP A 48 7.64 -12.39 -13.64
N GLU A 49 8.83 -12.98 -13.77
CA GLU A 49 9.29 -14.02 -12.85
C GLU A 49 9.61 -13.42 -11.48
N GLU A 50 10.33 -12.29 -11.48
CA GLU A 50 10.64 -11.51 -10.29
C GLU A 50 9.37 -11.06 -9.56
N TRP A 51 8.36 -10.57 -10.29
CA TRP A 51 7.09 -10.18 -9.70
C TRP A 51 6.37 -11.36 -9.04
N ARG A 52 6.32 -12.52 -9.70
CA ARG A 52 5.64 -13.70 -9.14
C ARG A 52 6.31 -14.17 -7.85
N ALA A 53 7.64 -14.21 -7.84
CA ALA A 53 8.42 -14.56 -6.65
C ALA A 53 8.16 -13.55 -5.53
N TRP A 54 8.20 -12.25 -5.85
CA TRP A 54 7.96 -11.18 -4.88
C TRP A 54 6.55 -11.20 -4.29
N GLU A 55 5.50 -11.40 -5.12
CA GLU A 55 4.11 -11.46 -4.66
C GLU A 55 3.91 -12.62 -3.68
N VAL A 56 4.45 -13.81 -4.00
CA VAL A 56 4.37 -15.00 -3.13
C VAL A 56 5.16 -14.80 -1.85
N ASP A 57 6.38 -14.26 -1.93
CA ASP A 57 7.24 -14.03 -0.77
C ASP A 57 6.61 -13.00 0.18
N CYS A 58 6.10 -11.88 -0.34
CA CYS A 58 5.39 -10.87 0.46
C CYS A 58 4.13 -11.45 1.09
N PHE A 59 3.32 -12.21 0.33
CA PHE A 59 2.10 -12.80 0.86
C PHE A 59 2.40 -13.77 2.01
N ARG A 60 3.39 -14.65 1.83
CA ARG A 60 3.83 -15.58 2.88
C ARG A 60 4.39 -14.84 4.08
N LEU A 61 5.25 -13.84 3.86
CA LEU A 61 5.83 -13.03 4.94
C LEU A 61 4.75 -12.39 5.81
N LEU A 62 3.69 -11.87 5.18
CA LEU A 62 2.65 -11.11 5.89
C LEU A 62 1.59 -12.00 6.52
N HIS A 63 1.23 -13.11 5.90
CA HIS A 63 0.00 -13.84 6.22
C HIS A 63 0.21 -15.29 6.65
N ALA A 64 1.41 -15.85 6.48
CA ALA A 64 1.71 -17.18 7.02
C ALA A 64 1.80 -17.15 8.56
N PRO A 65 1.48 -18.26 9.25
CA PRO A 65 0.98 -19.52 8.72
C PRO A 65 -0.54 -19.55 8.48
N GLU A 66 -1.26 -18.47 8.79
CA GLU A 66 -2.73 -18.41 8.73
C GLU A 66 -3.27 -18.55 7.29
N PHE A 67 -2.54 -18.05 6.30
CA PHE A 67 -2.91 -18.12 4.90
C PHE A 67 -1.74 -18.60 4.03
N THR A 68 -2.08 -19.16 2.87
CA THR A 68 -1.12 -19.82 1.99
C THR A 68 -1.03 -19.10 0.65
N ALA A 69 0.18 -19.03 0.11
CA ALA A 69 0.44 -18.70 -1.29
C ALA A 69 1.25 -19.82 -1.94
N VAL A 70 0.87 -20.20 -3.15
CA VAL A 70 1.55 -21.21 -3.98
C VAL A 70 1.72 -20.69 -5.40
N CYS A 71 2.71 -21.21 -6.12
CA CYS A 71 2.73 -21.09 -7.57
C CYS A 71 1.86 -22.21 -8.15
N ALA A 72 0.81 -21.86 -8.87
CA ALA A 72 -0.05 -22.82 -9.55
C ALA A 72 0.72 -23.53 -10.67
N ARG A 73 0.13 -24.62 -11.21
CA ARG A 73 0.76 -25.45 -12.26
C ARG A 73 1.05 -24.68 -13.56
N ASP A 74 0.34 -23.58 -13.80
CA ASP A 74 0.56 -22.66 -14.92
C ASP A 74 1.69 -21.65 -14.64
N GLY A 75 2.36 -21.77 -13.50
CA GLY A 75 3.45 -20.92 -13.04
C GLY A 75 2.98 -19.58 -12.48
N HIS A 76 1.68 -19.32 -12.35
CA HIS A 76 1.16 -18.06 -11.80
C HIS A 76 0.91 -18.16 -10.28
N PRO A 77 1.12 -17.10 -9.50
CA PRO A 77 0.81 -17.08 -8.08
C PRO A 77 -0.69 -17.33 -7.85
N SER A 78 -0.99 -18.15 -6.87
CA SER A 78 -2.33 -18.37 -6.35
C SER A 78 -2.27 -18.20 -4.84
N VAL A 79 -3.08 -17.28 -4.32
CA VAL A 79 -3.05 -16.88 -2.91
C VAL A 79 -4.40 -17.16 -2.26
N SER A 80 -4.40 -17.47 -0.96
CA SER A 80 -5.66 -17.62 -0.23
C SER A 80 -6.46 -16.32 -0.27
N VAL A 81 -7.77 -16.44 -0.44
CA VAL A 81 -8.70 -15.32 -0.28
C VAL A 81 -8.66 -14.90 1.18
N LEU A 82 -8.20 -13.66 1.42
CA LEU A 82 -8.17 -13.08 2.75
C LEU A 82 -9.58 -12.58 3.14
N PRO A 83 -9.96 -12.68 4.42
CA PRO A 83 -11.21 -12.12 4.91
C PRO A 83 -11.15 -10.59 4.90
N GLY A 84 -12.32 -9.98 4.73
CA GLY A 84 -12.51 -8.54 4.80
C GLY A 84 -12.94 -7.91 3.49
N ARG A 85 -13.13 -6.59 3.54
CA ARG A 85 -13.56 -5.76 2.42
C ARG A 85 -12.50 -4.70 2.11
N ASP A 86 -12.35 -4.41 0.84
CA ASP A 86 -11.44 -3.38 0.33
C ASP A 86 -11.83 -1.99 0.88
N LEU A 87 -10.90 -1.33 1.57
CA LEU A 87 -11.12 -0.02 2.18
C LEU A 87 -11.42 1.07 1.15
N SER A 88 -10.95 0.92 -0.09
CA SER A 88 -11.30 1.84 -1.17
C SER A 88 -12.78 1.79 -1.55
N GLN A 89 -13.44 0.64 -1.34
CA GLN A 89 -14.89 0.51 -1.53
C GLN A 89 -15.66 1.10 -0.35
N ASP A 90 -15.13 1.02 0.89
CA ASP A 90 -15.69 1.73 2.05
C ASP A 90 -15.57 3.23 1.86
N LEU A 91 -14.44 3.69 1.35
CA LEU A 91 -14.21 5.08 0.98
C LEU A 91 -15.20 5.57 -0.07
N ALA A 92 -15.33 4.84 -1.19
CA ALA A 92 -16.24 5.21 -2.27
C ALA A 92 -17.72 5.23 -1.82
N ALA A 93 -18.08 4.41 -0.83
CA ALA A 93 -19.43 4.35 -0.28
C ALA A 93 -19.68 5.33 0.90
N GLY A 94 -18.69 6.13 1.31
CA GLY A 94 -18.80 7.01 2.49
C GLY A 94 -18.92 6.24 3.82
N MET A 95 -18.51 4.97 3.83
CA MET A 95 -18.56 4.07 4.99
C MET A 95 -17.21 3.93 5.70
N LEU A 96 -16.18 4.62 5.23
CA LEU A 96 -14.88 4.63 5.89
C LEU A 96 -15.01 5.30 7.27
N ARG A 97 -14.40 4.70 8.30
CA ARG A 97 -14.46 5.16 9.69
C ARG A 97 -13.05 5.21 10.28
N PRO A 98 -12.80 6.04 11.31
CA PRO A 98 -11.50 6.11 11.98
C PRO A 98 -10.93 4.74 12.39
N ALA A 99 -11.78 3.84 12.89
CA ALA A 99 -11.36 2.49 13.27
C ALA A 99 -10.77 1.67 12.12
N HIS A 100 -11.29 1.84 10.89
CA HIS A 100 -10.76 1.16 9.70
C HIS A 100 -9.31 1.60 9.42
N LEU A 101 -9.06 2.91 9.50
CA LEU A 101 -7.74 3.49 9.26
C LEU A 101 -6.76 3.18 10.40
N ALA A 102 -7.22 3.19 11.65
CA ALA A 102 -6.41 2.77 12.78
C ALA A 102 -5.97 1.31 12.61
N ALA A 103 -6.86 0.42 12.16
CA ALA A 103 -6.51 -0.97 11.86
C ALA A 103 -5.50 -1.08 10.71
N ALA A 104 -5.65 -0.28 9.64
CA ALA A 104 -4.70 -0.22 8.53
C ALA A 104 -3.31 0.27 9.00
N GLY A 105 -3.26 1.30 9.83
CA GLY A 105 -2.02 1.79 10.44
C GLY A 105 -1.35 0.74 11.31
N ALA A 106 -2.12 0.04 12.14
CA ALA A 106 -1.61 -1.05 12.99
C ALA A 106 -1.05 -2.21 12.16
N GLU A 107 -1.71 -2.58 11.07
CA GLU A 107 -1.25 -3.60 10.14
C GLU A 107 0.05 -3.19 9.44
N LEU A 108 0.14 -1.93 8.97
CA LEU A 108 1.36 -1.42 8.35
C LEU A 108 2.52 -1.36 9.33
N ARG A 109 2.28 -0.97 10.60
CA ARG A 109 3.29 -1.06 11.68
C ARG A 109 3.78 -2.49 11.86
N ARG A 110 2.86 -3.46 11.89
CA ARG A 110 3.21 -4.88 12.02
C ARG A 110 4.09 -5.31 10.85
N ALA A 111 3.68 -5.00 9.62
CA ALA A 111 4.41 -5.33 8.40
C ALA A 111 5.83 -4.73 8.38
N HIS A 112 5.97 -3.46 8.78
CA HIS A 112 7.25 -2.76 8.87
C HIS A 112 8.25 -3.34 9.88
N ARG A 113 7.85 -4.31 10.73
CA ARG A 113 8.77 -5.02 11.63
C ARG A 113 9.30 -6.32 11.04
N LEU A 114 8.75 -6.76 9.92
CA LEU A 114 9.14 -8.01 9.29
C LEU A 114 10.41 -7.81 8.47
N HIS A 115 11.28 -8.81 8.48
CA HIS A 115 12.52 -8.74 7.71
C HIS A 115 12.26 -9.09 6.23
N SER A 116 12.71 -8.23 5.32
CA SER A 116 12.67 -8.45 3.88
C SER A 116 14.04 -8.86 3.37
N ARG A 117 14.13 -10.02 2.71
CA ARG A 117 15.35 -10.48 2.03
C ARG A 117 15.81 -9.50 0.97
N HIS A 118 14.87 -8.88 0.25
CA HIS A 118 15.17 -7.91 -0.79
C HIS A 118 15.90 -6.69 -0.23
N HIS A 119 15.42 -6.13 0.89
CA HIS A 119 16.06 -4.97 1.52
C HIS A 119 17.25 -5.33 2.42
N GLY A 120 17.40 -6.60 2.82
CA GLY A 120 18.33 -7.00 3.88
C GLY A 120 18.01 -6.34 5.23
N ALA A 121 16.77 -5.88 5.39
CA ALA A 121 16.32 -4.91 6.37
C ALA A 121 14.79 -5.02 6.53
N ALA A 122 14.18 -4.14 7.34
CA ALA A 122 12.74 -4.09 7.51
C ALA A 122 11.98 -3.94 6.16
N TRP A 123 10.91 -4.71 6.03
CA TRP A 123 10.02 -4.71 4.87
C TRP A 123 9.25 -3.39 4.73
N SER A 124 8.85 -3.06 3.51
CA SER A 124 8.05 -1.89 3.14
C SER A 124 7.22 -2.22 1.89
N HIS A 125 6.10 -1.54 1.70
CA HIS A 125 5.13 -1.88 0.66
C HIS A 125 5.38 -1.16 -0.67
N GLY A 126 5.71 0.13 -0.65
CA GLY A 126 5.89 0.99 -1.82
C GLY A 126 4.62 1.62 -2.38
N ASP A 127 3.44 1.06 -2.10
CA ASP A 127 2.17 1.63 -2.57
C ASP A 127 0.95 1.31 -1.66
N PRO A 128 1.01 1.52 -0.34
CA PRO A 128 -0.06 1.13 0.58
C PRO A 128 -1.19 2.17 0.60
N HIS A 129 -1.98 2.25 -0.47
CA HIS A 129 -3.20 3.06 -0.53
C HIS A 129 -4.45 2.25 -0.08
N THR A 130 -5.62 2.88 0.10
CA THR A 130 -6.83 2.19 0.62
C THR A 130 -7.23 0.95 -0.18
N GLY A 131 -7.02 0.96 -1.50
CA GLY A 131 -7.23 -0.21 -2.38
C GLY A 131 -6.39 -1.45 -2.04
N ASN A 132 -5.29 -1.27 -1.30
CA ASN A 132 -4.35 -2.34 -0.94
C ASN A 132 -4.52 -2.80 0.51
N PHE A 133 -5.64 -2.43 1.15
CA PHE A 133 -6.03 -2.90 2.47
C PHE A 133 -7.41 -3.55 2.45
N LEU A 134 -7.49 -4.73 3.05
CA LEU A 134 -8.74 -5.42 3.36
C LEU A 134 -9.03 -5.27 4.85
N PHE A 135 -10.21 -4.78 5.21
CA PHE A 135 -10.66 -4.69 6.60
C PHE A 135 -11.71 -5.75 6.90
N ASP A 136 -11.44 -6.58 7.90
CA ASP A 136 -12.35 -7.59 8.41
C ASP A 136 -13.10 -7.07 9.63
N ALA A 137 -14.36 -6.70 9.44
CA ALA A 137 -15.23 -6.20 10.50
C ALA A 137 -15.47 -7.21 11.63
N LYS A 138 -15.32 -8.52 11.39
CA LYS A 138 -15.51 -9.54 12.43
C LYS A 138 -14.38 -9.52 13.45
N THR A 139 -13.15 -9.27 13.00
CA THR A 139 -11.95 -9.29 13.83
C THR A 139 -11.41 -7.89 14.13
N GLY A 140 -11.91 -6.87 13.44
CA GLY A 140 -11.40 -5.49 13.52
C GLY A 140 -10.00 -5.33 12.93
N ARG A 141 -9.53 -6.29 12.13
CA ARG A 141 -8.16 -6.31 11.59
C ARG A 141 -8.14 -5.84 10.13
N ALA A 142 -7.09 -5.11 9.77
CA ALA A 142 -6.75 -4.85 8.38
C ALA A 142 -5.65 -5.81 7.91
N ARG A 143 -5.59 -6.06 6.60
CA ARG A 143 -4.58 -6.90 5.95
C ARG A 143 -4.11 -6.23 4.66
N LEU A 144 -2.80 -6.23 4.45
CA LEU A 144 -2.17 -5.72 3.24
C LEU A 144 -2.26 -6.72 2.08
N VAL A 145 -2.50 -6.22 0.88
CA VAL A 145 -2.54 -6.99 -0.36
C VAL A 145 -1.89 -6.21 -1.50
N ASP A 146 -1.57 -6.93 -2.58
CA ASP A 146 -1.11 -6.39 -3.87
C ASP A 146 0.28 -5.74 -3.83
N PHE A 147 1.32 -6.50 -4.17
CA PHE A 147 2.71 -6.11 -3.96
C PHE A 147 3.43 -5.76 -5.28
N GLU A 148 2.75 -5.07 -6.21
CA GLU A 148 3.30 -4.76 -7.54
C GLU A 148 4.50 -3.80 -7.54
N MET A 149 4.59 -2.95 -6.51
CA MET A 149 5.67 -1.99 -6.33
C MET A 149 6.62 -2.42 -5.22
N ARG A 150 7.85 -1.90 -5.29
CA ARG A 150 8.82 -1.99 -4.20
C ARG A 150 9.65 -0.72 -4.13
N HIS A 151 10.14 -0.41 -2.94
CA HIS A 151 11.10 0.66 -2.75
C HIS A 151 12.49 0.30 -3.29
N HIS A 152 13.25 1.31 -3.70
CA HIS A 152 14.66 1.11 -4.03
C HIS A 152 15.47 0.64 -2.82
N ARG A 153 16.47 -0.22 -3.05
CA ARG A 153 17.22 -0.92 -1.99
C ARG A 153 18.09 0.02 -1.15
N GLU A 154 18.57 1.10 -1.76
CA GLU A 154 19.47 2.08 -1.15
C GLU A 154 18.79 3.02 -0.15
N LEU A 155 17.45 3.07 -0.13
CA LEU A 155 16.73 3.90 0.82
C LEU A 155 16.85 3.34 2.23
N SER A 156 16.97 4.20 3.24
CA SER A 156 16.91 3.77 4.63
C SER A 156 15.52 3.21 4.99
N GLU A 157 15.45 2.33 5.99
CA GLU A 157 14.18 1.81 6.52
C GLU A 157 13.22 2.95 6.87
N ALA A 158 13.72 3.95 7.60
CA ALA A 158 12.92 5.08 8.02
C ALA A 158 12.32 5.85 6.83
N ARG A 159 13.10 5.99 5.74
CA ARG A 159 12.63 6.66 4.53
C ARG A 159 11.56 5.86 3.81
N ARG A 160 11.75 4.54 3.66
CA ARG A 160 10.75 3.65 3.04
C ARG A 160 9.44 3.65 3.83
N HIS A 161 9.53 3.50 5.15
CA HIS A 161 8.35 3.47 6.01
C HIS A 161 7.61 4.81 6.02
N ALA A 162 8.32 5.94 6.00
CA ALA A 162 7.69 7.26 5.92
C ALA A 162 7.03 7.52 4.54
N ASP A 163 7.60 6.99 3.45
CA ASP A 163 6.96 7.05 2.13
C ASP A 163 5.68 6.22 2.09
N ASP A 164 5.68 5.02 2.66
CA ASP A 164 4.48 4.19 2.83
C ASP A 164 3.35 4.94 3.56
N LEU A 165 3.67 5.64 4.66
CA LEU A 165 2.67 6.49 5.33
C LEU A 165 2.18 7.62 4.42
N LEU A 166 3.09 8.27 3.69
CA LEU A 166 2.73 9.35 2.77
C LEU A 166 1.75 8.88 1.70
N VAL A 167 1.93 7.68 1.14
CA VAL A 167 1.02 7.14 0.11
C VAL A 167 -0.41 7.02 0.63
N MET A 168 -0.61 6.38 1.79
CA MET A 168 -1.93 6.26 2.41
C MET A 168 -2.55 7.63 2.66
N LEU A 169 -1.77 8.55 3.24
CA LEU A 169 -2.25 9.90 3.55
C LEU A 169 -2.65 10.69 2.30
N GLN A 170 -1.92 10.52 1.19
CA GLN A 170 -2.25 11.13 -0.09
C GLN A 170 -3.56 10.59 -0.67
N ASP A 171 -3.80 9.28 -0.57
CA ASP A 171 -5.03 8.64 -1.05
C ASP A 171 -6.24 9.09 -0.21
N VAL A 172 -6.13 9.04 1.13
CA VAL A 172 -7.17 9.53 2.05
C VAL A 172 -7.45 11.01 1.82
N CYS A 173 -6.41 11.85 1.74
CA CYS A 173 -6.57 13.27 1.43
C CYS A 173 -7.21 13.48 0.06
N GLY A 174 -6.81 12.73 -0.96
CA GLY A 174 -7.26 12.90 -2.34
C GLY A 174 -8.75 12.63 -2.53
N ARG A 175 -9.28 11.65 -1.79
CA ARG A 175 -10.57 11.04 -2.08
C ARG A 175 -11.65 11.26 -1.01
N CYS A 176 -11.27 11.59 0.22
CA CYS A 176 -12.25 11.89 1.26
C CYS A 176 -12.85 13.29 1.11
N ALA A 177 -14.09 13.44 1.58
CA ALA A 177 -14.78 14.71 1.68
C ALA A 177 -13.98 15.73 2.52
N ARG A 178 -14.29 17.03 2.34
CA ARG A 178 -13.47 18.15 2.84
C ARG A 178 -13.25 18.15 4.36
N ASP A 179 -14.18 17.59 5.12
CA ASP A 179 -14.17 17.67 6.59
C ASP A 179 -13.85 16.33 7.27
N GLU A 180 -13.86 15.22 6.53
CA GLU A 180 -13.66 13.87 7.09
C GLU A 180 -12.20 13.39 6.98
N TRP A 181 -11.43 13.94 6.04
CA TRP A 181 -10.09 13.41 5.72
C TRP A 181 -9.10 13.52 6.88
N LEU A 182 -9.14 14.60 7.68
CA LEU A 182 -8.16 14.83 8.74
C LEU A 182 -8.37 13.86 9.92
N PRO A 183 -9.58 13.69 10.48
CA PRO A 183 -9.82 12.66 11.49
C PRO A 183 -9.42 11.25 11.04
N LEU A 184 -9.68 10.89 9.77
CA LEU A 184 -9.30 9.59 9.22
C LEU A 184 -7.78 9.43 9.11
N ALA A 185 -7.09 10.47 8.62
CA ALA A 185 -5.64 10.49 8.53
C ALA A 185 -4.96 10.42 9.91
N THR A 186 -5.49 11.15 10.90
CA THR A 186 -5.00 11.10 12.28
C THR A 186 -5.18 9.70 12.87
N ALA A 187 -6.36 9.09 12.70
CA ALA A 187 -6.60 7.72 13.18
C ALA A 187 -5.65 6.69 12.56
N PHE A 188 -5.31 6.83 11.27
CA PHE A 188 -4.28 6.00 10.63
C PHE A 188 -2.92 6.13 11.30
N LEU A 189 -2.48 7.38 11.56
CA LEU A 189 -1.19 7.66 12.17
C LEU A 189 -1.12 7.21 13.62
N GLU A 190 -2.20 7.38 14.39
CA GLU A 190 -2.33 6.86 15.75
C GLU A 190 -2.25 5.32 15.78
N GLY A 191 -2.97 4.65 14.86
CA GLY A 191 -2.91 3.20 14.70
C GLY A 191 -1.50 2.71 14.33
N TYR A 192 -0.78 3.47 13.51
CA TYR A 192 0.61 3.19 13.18
C TYR A 192 1.55 3.40 14.37
N GLY A 193 1.46 4.53 15.07
CA GLY A 193 2.03 4.73 16.41
C GLY A 193 3.55 4.62 16.57
N ARG A 194 4.34 4.69 15.48
CA ARG A 194 5.83 4.77 15.56
C ARG A 194 6.29 6.22 15.38
N GLY A 195 6.45 6.92 16.50
CA GLY A 195 6.74 8.36 16.53
C GLY A 195 7.97 8.79 15.74
N GLU A 196 9.03 7.97 15.71
CA GLU A 196 10.26 8.25 14.96
C GLU A 196 10.07 8.27 13.44
N ILE A 197 9.18 7.42 12.92
CA ILE A 197 8.82 7.37 11.51
C ILE A 197 7.84 8.49 11.17
N ILE A 198 6.87 8.76 12.06
CA ILE A 198 5.92 9.88 11.91
C ILE A 198 6.67 11.22 11.89
N ALA A 199 7.69 11.39 12.73
CA ALA A 199 8.57 12.56 12.68
C ALA A 199 9.30 12.67 11.33
N SER A 200 9.77 11.54 10.79
CA SER A 200 10.43 11.48 9.48
C SER A 200 9.48 11.84 8.32
N LEU A 201 8.18 11.56 8.47
CA LEU A 201 7.13 11.93 7.51
C LEU A 201 6.94 13.46 7.41
N ALA A 202 7.21 14.25 8.46
CA ALA A 202 7.03 15.70 8.40
C ALA A 202 7.84 16.37 7.29
N GLY A 203 9.04 15.85 7.00
CA GLY A 203 9.88 16.31 5.88
C GLY A 203 9.33 15.94 4.50
N LEU A 204 8.45 14.94 4.44
CA LEU A 204 7.81 14.42 3.23
C LEU A 204 6.50 15.12 2.87
N LEU A 205 5.83 15.74 3.84
CA LEU A 205 4.55 16.45 3.67
C LEU A 205 4.71 17.82 2.98
N ARG A 206 5.65 17.94 2.04
CA ARG A 206 5.88 19.13 1.23
C ARG A 206 5.54 18.83 -0.22
N VAL A 207 4.54 19.51 -0.76
CA VAL A 207 4.11 19.33 -2.15
C VAL A 207 5.28 19.65 -3.08
N PRO A 208 5.75 18.68 -3.89
CA PRO A 208 6.89 18.88 -4.76
C PRO A 208 6.52 19.78 -5.94
N ARG A 209 7.54 20.36 -6.57
CA ARG A 209 7.43 21.13 -7.82
C ARG A 209 7.88 20.29 -9.00
N GLY A 210 7.46 20.66 -10.21
CA GLY A 210 7.88 20.00 -11.45
C GLY A 210 7.28 18.60 -11.64
N ILE A 211 8.02 17.70 -12.27
CA ILE A 211 7.55 16.36 -12.66
C ILE A 211 7.05 15.51 -11.48
N PRO A 212 7.70 15.49 -10.30
CA PRO A 212 7.18 14.75 -9.15
C PRO A 212 5.77 15.19 -8.70
N ARG A 213 5.35 16.43 -9.02
CA ARG A 213 3.99 16.91 -8.75
C ARG A 213 2.92 16.13 -9.51
N VAL A 214 3.25 15.63 -10.69
CA VAL A 214 2.34 14.81 -11.51
C VAL A 214 2.06 13.49 -10.80
N TRP A 215 3.07 12.86 -10.21
CA TRP A 215 2.88 11.63 -9.45
C TRP A 215 2.00 11.86 -8.22
N TRP A 216 2.23 12.96 -7.50
CA TRP A 216 1.35 13.35 -6.40
C TRP A 216 -0.08 13.61 -6.87
N ALA A 217 -0.27 14.19 -8.06
CA ALA A 217 -1.62 14.41 -8.60
C ALA A 217 -2.35 13.09 -8.81
N VAL A 218 -1.67 12.06 -9.32
CA VAL A 218 -2.27 10.71 -9.47
C VAL A 218 -2.71 10.16 -8.11
N ARG A 219 -1.82 10.17 -7.11
CA ARG A 219 -2.10 9.65 -5.75
C ARG A 219 -3.19 10.43 -5.01
N THR A 220 -3.40 11.69 -5.35
CA THR A 220 -4.41 12.55 -4.72
C THR A 220 -5.65 12.77 -5.60
N SER A 221 -5.94 11.86 -6.54
CA SER A 221 -7.08 11.95 -7.47
C SER A 221 -7.23 13.32 -8.14
N TRP A 222 -6.10 13.87 -8.59
CA TRP A 222 -5.97 15.16 -9.28
C TRP A 222 -6.40 16.39 -8.46
N MET A 223 -6.34 16.31 -7.13
CA MET A 223 -6.61 17.43 -6.23
C MET A 223 -5.86 18.72 -6.63
N ARG A 224 -6.61 19.83 -6.62
CA ARG A 224 -6.10 21.18 -6.91
C ARG A 224 -4.93 21.52 -5.99
N GLY A 225 -3.87 22.12 -6.56
CA GLY A 225 -2.62 22.39 -5.85
C GLY A 225 -2.75 23.18 -4.55
N ALA A 226 -3.58 24.22 -4.52
CA ALA A 226 -3.81 25.02 -3.31
C ALA A 226 -4.48 24.22 -2.19
N GLU A 227 -5.47 23.39 -2.54
CA GLU A 227 -6.15 22.52 -1.58
C GLU A 227 -5.21 21.42 -1.07
N LEU A 228 -4.41 20.83 -1.96
CA LEU A 228 -3.42 19.83 -1.57
C LEU A 228 -2.39 20.41 -0.61
N ALA A 229 -1.85 21.60 -0.91
CA ALA A 229 -0.90 22.28 -0.02
C ALA A 229 -1.52 22.52 1.37
N ARG A 230 -2.76 23.03 1.41
CA ARG A 230 -3.51 23.24 2.66
C ARG A 230 -3.66 21.96 3.47
N ARG A 231 -4.03 20.84 2.84
CA ARG A 231 -4.18 19.54 3.54
C ARG A 231 -2.84 19.00 4.03
N MET A 232 -1.77 19.12 3.24
CA MET A 232 -0.43 18.69 3.65
C MET A 232 0.13 19.53 4.80
N ASP A 233 -0.12 20.85 4.82
CA ASP A 233 0.26 21.70 5.94
C ASP A 233 -0.53 21.37 7.21
N ALA A 234 -1.83 21.06 7.09
CA ALA A 234 -2.64 20.60 8.21
C ALA A 234 -2.20 19.22 8.74
N LEU A 235 -1.83 18.28 7.86
CA LEU A 235 -1.19 17.02 8.30
C LEU A 235 0.12 17.29 9.02
N ARG A 236 0.95 18.18 8.48
CA ARG A 236 2.24 18.52 9.10
C ARG A 236 2.04 19.12 10.49
N ALA A 237 1.02 19.94 10.69
CA ALA A 237 0.67 20.50 11.99
C ALA A 237 0.10 19.44 12.96
N ALA A 238 -0.48 18.35 12.46
CA ALA A 238 -1.00 17.26 13.30
C ALA A 238 0.07 16.24 13.73
N VAL A 239 1.22 16.21 13.05
CA VAL A 239 2.32 15.26 13.34
C VAL A 239 3.57 15.89 13.97
N LEU A 240 3.63 17.22 14.00
CA LEU A 240 4.66 18.01 14.69
C LEU A 240 4.16 18.43 16.08
#